data_AF-A0A8J9WZL1-F1
#
_entry.id   AF-A0A8J9WZL1-F1
#
_cell.length_a   1.000
_cell.length_b   1.000
_cell.length_c   1.000
_cell.angle_alpha   90.00
_cell.angle_beta   90.00
_cell.angle_gamma   90.00
#
_symmetry.space_group_name_H-M   'P 1'
#
loop_
_entity.id
_entity.type
_entity.pdbx_description
1 polymer ?
#
loop_
_entity_poly.entity_id
_entity_poly.type
_entity_poly.pdbx_seq_one_letter_code
_entity_poly.pdbx_strand_id
1 'polypeptide(L)'
;TCMTSCVDSLTESINPWAFTYIGLYGYGFVDSGQQATKLFQKRGWTTIVSDDLIPNVLVMTSLVIGGVTGCFGYLISGMHSLHVLSIDQPEIVSFATGFAIGLAMTSVLLGIIGSSVNAVLVCFASSPLDFERNHPELSHEMRSAWREVWPGALDMVDLRINLGMLSSSGAHVPAV
;
A
#
# COMPACT_ATOMS: atom_id res chain seq x y z
N THR A 1 -16.09 -27.15 -13.16
CA THR A 1 -14.82 -26.78 -13.82
C THR A 1 -14.84 -25.42 -14.51
N CYS A 2 -15.96 -24.92 -15.09
CA CYS A 2 -16.01 -23.52 -15.57
C CYS A 2 -16.21 -22.48 -14.47
N MET A 3 -17.12 -22.69 -13.50
CA MET A 3 -17.37 -21.67 -12.47
C MET A 3 -16.16 -21.42 -11.56
N THR A 4 -15.39 -22.46 -11.26
CA THR A 4 -14.11 -22.33 -10.55
C THR A 4 -13.10 -21.53 -11.38
N SER A 5 -12.98 -21.80 -12.68
CA SER A 5 -12.06 -21.05 -13.56
C SER A 5 -12.47 -19.59 -13.76
N CYS A 6 -13.77 -19.29 -13.83
CA CYS A 6 -14.27 -17.91 -13.89
C CYS A 6 -14.03 -17.18 -12.57
N VAL A 7 -14.26 -17.84 -11.43
CA VAL A 7 -14.00 -17.28 -10.10
C VAL A 7 -12.51 -17.06 -9.88
N ASP A 8 -11.64 -17.98 -10.30
CA ASP A 8 -10.18 -17.80 -10.21
C ASP A 8 -9.74 -16.60 -11.07
N SER A 9 -10.27 -16.48 -12.29
CA SER A 9 -9.99 -15.33 -13.17
C SER A 9 -10.51 -14.00 -12.60
N LEU A 10 -11.63 -14.03 -11.88
CA LEU A 10 -12.21 -12.85 -11.22
C LEU A 10 -11.39 -12.45 -9.98
N THR A 11 -11.01 -13.43 -9.16
CA THR A 11 -10.22 -13.23 -7.94
C THR A 11 -8.84 -12.70 -8.27
N GLU A 12 -8.20 -13.18 -9.34
CA GLU A 12 -6.92 -12.66 -9.81
C GLU A 12 -7.03 -11.23 -10.37
N SER A 13 -8.21 -10.84 -10.87
CA SER A 13 -8.49 -9.48 -11.35
C SER A 13 -8.86 -8.50 -10.22
N ILE A 14 -9.51 -8.97 -9.15
CA ILE A 14 -9.87 -8.15 -7.98
C ILE A 14 -8.71 -8.15 -6.98
N ASN A 15 -7.60 -7.56 -7.40
CA ASN A 15 -6.44 -7.36 -6.55
C ASN A 15 -6.26 -5.84 -6.32
N PRO A 16 -5.95 -5.35 -5.09
CA PRO A 16 -5.59 -3.94 -4.87
C PRO A 16 -4.54 -3.39 -5.86
N TRP A 17 -3.63 -4.24 -6.32
CA TRP A 17 -2.65 -3.91 -7.36
C TRP A 17 -3.28 -3.64 -8.73
N ALA A 18 -4.31 -4.39 -9.11
CA ALA A 18 -5.01 -4.22 -10.38
C ALA A 18 -5.73 -2.87 -10.45
N PHE A 19 -6.42 -2.49 -9.37
CA PHE A 19 -7.10 -1.19 -9.27
C PHE A 19 -6.12 -0.02 -9.45
N THR A 20 -4.96 -0.12 -8.81
CA THR A 20 -3.89 0.87 -8.91
C THR A 20 -3.30 0.94 -10.33
N TYR A 21 -3.08 -0.22 -10.96
CA TYR A 21 -2.53 -0.33 -12.31
C TYR A 21 -3.47 0.28 -13.37
N ILE A 22 -4.78 0.10 -13.21
CA ILE A 22 -5.80 0.74 -14.07
C ILE A 22 -5.75 2.26 -13.92
N GLY A 23 -5.64 2.76 -12.69
CA GLY A 23 -5.53 4.20 -12.43
C GLY A 23 -4.30 4.86 -13.08
N LEU A 24 -3.19 4.12 -13.18
CA LEU A 24 -1.94 4.59 -13.78
C LEU A 24 -1.93 4.51 -15.31
N TYR A 25 -2.39 3.39 -15.87
CA TYR A 25 -2.18 3.06 -17.29
C TYR A 25 -3.46 3.01 -18.13
N GLY A 26 -4.64 2.99 -17.52
CA GLY A 26 -5.93 3.05 -18.22
C GLY A 26 -6.34 1.79 -18.99
N TYR A 27 -5.74 0.63 -18.69
CA TYR A 27 -6.09 -0.65 -19.33
C TYR A 27 -7.40 -1.24 -18.77
N GLY A 28 -7.97 -2.22 -19.49
CA GLY A 28 -9.15 -2.98 -19.02
C GLY A 28 -8.88 -3.74 -17.71
N PHE A 29 -9.91 -3.92 -16.88
CA PHE A 29 -9.76 -4.46 -15.52
C PHE A 29 -9.09 -5.84 -15.47
N VAL A 30 -9.53 -6.75 -16.34
CA VAL A 30 -9.01 -8.12 -16.41
C VAL A 30 -7.58 -8.17 -16.95
N ASP A 31 -7.29 -7.41 -18.00
CA ASP A 31 -5.95 -7.36 -18.60
C ASP A 31 -4.93 -6.72 -17.64
N SER A 32 -5.33 -5.66 -16.94
CA SER A 32 -4.51 -4.97 -15.93
C SER A 32 -4.17 -5.87 -14.76
N GLY A 33 -5.16 -6.60 -14.24
CA GLY A 33 -4.97 -7.54 -13.14
C GLY A 33 -3.96 -8.64 -13.50
N GLN A 34 -4.11 -9.24 -14.68
CA GLN A 34 -3.17 -10.27 -15.14
C GLN A 34 -1.75 -9.72 -15.37
N GLN A 35 -1.61 -8.53 -15.96
CA GLN A 35 -0.30 -7.94 -16.20
C GLN A 35 0.38 -7.52 -14.90
N ALA A 36 -0.34 -6.89 -13.98
CA ALA A 36 0.18 -6.50 -12.66
C ALA A 36 0.62 -7.75 -11.88
N THR A 37 -0.24 -8.77 -11.78
CA THR A 37 0.07 -10.02 -11.06
C THR A 37 1.30 -10.72 -11.66
N LYS A 38 1.40 -10.81 -13.00
CA LYS A 38 2.59 -11.39 -13.67
C LYS A 38 3.86 -10.56 -13.43
N LEU A 39 3.75 -9.24 -13.43
CA LEU A 39 4.89 -8.34 -13.20
C LEU A 39 5.45 -8.52 -11.78
N PHE A 40 4.57 -8.57 -10.78
CA PHE A 40 5.00 -8.75 -9.40
C PHE A 40 5.45 -10.19 -9.08
N GLN A 41 4.80 -11.22 -9.64
CA GLN A 41 5.25 -12.62 -9.51
C GLN A 41 6.66 -12.81 -10.07
N LYS A 42 6.97 -12.20 -11.22
CA LYS A 42 8.33 -12.27 -11.82
C LYS A 42 9.41 -11.64 -10.95
N ARG A 43 9.06 -10.67 -10.10
CA ARG A 43 10.00 -10.03 -9.17
C ARG A 43 10.04 -10.68 -7.78
N GLY A 44 9.09 -11.57 -7.46
CA GLY A 44 8.95 -12.16 -6.12
C GLY A 44 8.56 -11.13 -5.04
N TRP A 45 8.10 -9.94 -5.43
CA TRP A 45 7.78 -8.83 -4.52
C TRP A 45 6.35 -8.91 -3.95
N THR A 46 5.44 -9.63 -4.62
CA THR A 46 4.00 -9.61 -4.32
C THR A 46 3.62 -10.23 -2.98
N THR A 47 4.21 -11.35 -2.60
CA THR A 47 3.68 -12.17 -1.50
C THR A 47 4.19 -11.72 -0.13
N ILE A 48 5.28 -10.96 -0.06
CA ILE A 48 6.01 -10.77 1.20
C ILE A 48 5.80 -9.36 1.79
N VAL A 49 5.70 -8.32 0.95
CA VAL A 49 5.71 -6.93 1.44
C VAL A 49 4.31 -6.40 1.78
N SER A 50 3.27 -6.84 1.07
CA SER A 50 1.94 -6.22 1.15
C SER A 50 0.91 -7.01 1.93
N ASP A 51 1.07 -8.31 2.10
CA ASP A 51 0.00 -9.13 2.70
C ASP A 51 -0.11 -8.94 4.22
N ASP A 52 0.98 -8.56 4.91
CA ASP A 52 0.95 -8.40 6.37
C ASP A 52 1.41 -7.03 6.90
N LEU A 53 2.34 -6.32 6.23
CA LEU A 53 2.93 -5.12 6.83
C LEU A 53 1.98 -3.91 6.80
N ILE A 54 1.44 -3.60 5.62
CA ILE A 54 0.54 -2.47 5.40
C ILE A 54 -0.71 -2.59 6.28
N PRO A 55 -1.52 -3.67 6.19
CA PRO A 55 -2.75 -3.76 7.00
C PRO A 55 -2.47 -3.73 8.50
N ASN A 56 -1.38 -4.35 8.98
CA ASN A 56 -1.04 -4.38 10.40
C ASN A 56 -0.63 -3.00 10.94
N VAL A 57 0.19 -2.25 10.19
CA VAL A 57 0.57 -0.87 10.55
C VAL A 57 -0.65 0.05 10.56
N LEU A 58 -1.56 -0.14 9.61
CA LEU A 58 -2.81 0.62 9.53
C LEU A 58 -3.71 0.35 10.74
N VAL A 59 -3.85 -0.92 11.15
CA VAL A 59 -4.63 -1.29 12.34
C VAL A 59 -4.01 -0.72 13.61
N MET A 60 -2.69 -0.84 13.78
CA MET A 60 -1.98 -0.27 14.93
C MET A 60 -2.20 1.25 15.03
N THR A 61 -2.08 1.96 13.91
CA THR A 61 -2.29 3.42 13.85
C THR A 61 -3.75 3.78 14.16
N SER A 62 -4.70 3.00 13.64
CA SER A 62 -6.13 3.18 13.91
C SER A 62 -6.45 3.02 15.39
N LEU A 63 -5.91 1.98 16.04
CA LEU A 63 -6.14 1.73 17.46
C LEU A 63 -5.58 2.84 18.35
N VAL A 64 -4.41 3.38 18.01
CA VAL A 64 -3.81 4.51 18.75
C VAL A 64 -4.68 5.75 18.61
N ILE A 65 -5.06 6.14 17.39
CA ILE A 65 -5.85 7.35 17.17
C ILE A 65 -7.25 7.21 17.76
N GLY A 66 -7.92 6.07 17.55
CA GLY A 66 -9.22 5.77 18.16
C GLY A 66 -9.14 5.77 19.69
N GLY A 67 -8.09 5.20 20.26
CA GLY A 67 -7.85 5.19 21.70
C GLY A 67 -7.70 6.60 22.28
N VAL A 68 -6.93 7.47 21.60
CA VAL A 68 -6.76 8.87 21.99
C VAL A 68 -8.09 9.63 21.91
N THR A 69 -8.84 9.52 20.81
CA THR A 69 -10.14 10.20 20.68
C THR A 69 -11.18 9.69 21.67
N GLY A 70 -11.19 8.38 21.96
CA GLY A 70 -12.02 7.78 23.01
C GLY A 70 -11.66 8.32 24.40
N CYS A 71 -10.36 8.42 24.72
CA CYS A 71 -9.87 8.97 25.97
C CYS A 71 -10.29 10.45 26.14
N PHE A 72 -10.21 11.26 25.08
CA PHE A 72 -10.75 12.62 25.09
C PHE A 72 -12.26 12.65 25.33
N GLY A 73 -13.02 11.74 24.71
CA GLY A 73 -14.46 11.60 24.94
C GLY A 73 -14.81 11.28 26.40
N TYR A 74 -14.04 10.38 27.03
CA TYR A 74 -14.17 10.04 28.45
C TYR A 74 -13.90 11.25 29.36
N LEU A 75 -12.81 11.98 29.13
CA LEU A 75 -12.44 13.15 29.93
C LEU A 75 -13.51 14.26 29.85
N ILE A 76 -14.08 14.50 28.66
CA ILE A 76 -15.13 15.49 28.46
C ILE A 76 -16.41 15.11 29.23
N SER A 77 -16.76 13.82 29.24
CA SER A 77 -17.93 13.32 29.98
C SER A 77 -17.75 13.40 31.50
N GLY A 78 -16.51 13.36 32.01
CA GLY A 78 -16.22 13.55 33.42
C GLY A 78 -16.25 15.03 33.86
N MET A 79 -15.90 15.96 32.97
CA MET A 79 -15.92 17.40 33.27
C MET A 79 -17.31 18.01 33.12
N HIS A 80 -18.06 17.61 32.10
CA HIS A 80 -19.42 18.06 31.89
C HIS A 80 -20.34 16.99 32.48
N SER A 81 -20.94 17.27 33.64
CA SER A 81 -22.02 16.45 34.19
C SER A 81 -23.24 16.56 33.25
N LEU A 82 -23.16 15.95 32.07
CA LEU A 82 -24.17 15.91 31.02
C LEU A 82 -25.33 15.07 31.54
N HIS A 83 -26.20 15.72 32.29
CA HIS A 83 -27.43 15.21 32.89
C HIS A 83 -28.52 14.89 31.84
N VAL A 84 -28.16 14.72 30.56
CA VAL A 84 -29.09 14.72 29.41
C VAL A 84 -29.43 13.33 28.87
N LEU A 85 -28.82 12.27 29.37
CA LEU A 85 -29.16 10.90 29.01
C LEU A 85 -29.32 10.07 30.28
N SER A 86 -30.54 9.64 30.60
CA SER A 86 -30.85 8.60 31.60
C SER A 86 -30.27 7.25 31.19
N ILE A 87 -28.95 7.18 31.04
CA ILE A 87 -28.20 5.97 30.73
C ILE A 87 -27.43 5.59 31.98
N ASP A 88 -27.53 4.33 32.39
CA ASP A 88 -26.92 3.78 33.61
C ASP A 88 -25.40 3.99 33.70
N GLN A 89 -24.70 4.26 32.58
CA GLN A 89 -23.23 4.42 32.51
C GLN A 89 -22.77 5.40 31.40
N PRO A 90 -22.85 6.73 31.60
CA PRO A 90 -22.52 7.74 30.57
C PRO A 90 -21.02 7.77 30.19
N GLU A 91 -20.14 7.36 31.09
CA GLU A 91 -18.69 7.35 30.90
C GLU A 91 -18.23 6.34 29.83
N ILE A 92 -18.81 5.13 29.84
CA ILE A 92 -18.44 4.07 28.90
C ILE A 92 -19.01 4.38 27.51
N VAL A 93 -20.22 4.93 27.45
CA VAL A 93 -20.89 5.28 26.19
C VAL A 93 -20.18 6.42 25.47
N SER A 94 -19.70 7.44 26.20
CA SER A 94 -18.92 8.54 25.61
C SER A 94 -17.57 8.07 25.08
N PHE A 95 -16.86 7.20 25.82
CA PHE A 95 -15.64 6.57 25.35
C PHE A 95 -15.87 5.74 24.08
N ALA A 96 -16.87 4.85 24.09
CA ALA A 96 -17.18 3.97 22.96
C ALA A 96 -17.57 4.76 21.70
N THR A 97 -18.36 5.82 21.86
CA THR A 97 -18.78 6.68 20.73
C THR A 97 -17.61 7.48 20.17
N GLY A 98 -16.75 8.06 21.04
CA GLY A 98 -15.54 8.77 20.61
C GLY A 98 -14.49 7.86 19.96
N PHE A 99 -14.37 6.62 20.45
CA PHE A 99 -13.52 5.59 19.86
C PHE A 99 -14.04 5.17 18.48
N ALA A 100 -15.34 4.93 18.33
CA ALA A 100 -15.94 4.54 17.06
C ALA A 100 -15.80 5.63 15.99
N ILE A 101 -16.04 6.90 16.34
CA ILE A 101 -15.87 8.03 15.42
C ILE A 101 -14.39 8.19 15.03
N GLY A 102 -13.48 8.10 15.99
CA GLY A 102 -12.04 8.17 15.73
C GLY A 102 -11.54 7.05 14.82
N LEU A 103 -12.00 5.82 15.05
CA LEU A 103 -11.71 4.68 14.17
C LEU A 103 -12.25 4.90 12.76
N ALA A 104 -13.51 5.34 12.63
CA ALA A 104 -14.11 5.58 11.32
C ALA A 104 -13.33 6.63 10.52
N MET A 105 -13.00 7.77 11.13
CA MET A 105 -12.22 8.83 10.47
C MET A 105 -10.82 8.36 10.08
N THR A 106 -10.14 7.67 11.00
CA THR A 106 -8.78 7.17 10.76
C THR A 106 -8.76 6.10 9.66
N SER A 107 -9.76 5.23 9.61
CA SER A 107 -9.86 4.19 8.58
C SER A 107 -9.92 4.76 7.16
N VAL A 108 -10.63 5.89 6.97
CA VAL A 108 -10.71 6.57 5.66
C VAL A 108 -9.35 7.16 5.29
N LEU A 109 -8.68 7.86 6.21
CA LEU A 109 -7.36 8.46 5.97
C LEU A 109 -6.30 7.39 5.64
N LEU A 110 -6.28 6.31 6.42
CA LEU A 110 -5.36 5.20 6.20
C LEU A 110 -5.64 4.43 4.91
N GLY A 111 -6.90 4.35 4.48
CA GLY A 111 -7.25 3.79 3.17
C GLY A 111 -6.60 4.57 2.01
N ILE A 112 -6.54 5.90 2.10
CA ILE A 112 -5.87 6.75 1.10
C ILE A 112 -4.36 6.48 1.10
N ILE A 113 -3.75 6.36 2.30
CA ILE A 113 -2.32 6.08 2.43
C ILE A 113 -1.98 4.71 1.84
N GLY A 114 -2.77 3.67 2.14
CA GLY A 114 -2.58 2.34 1.57
C GLY A 114 -2.64 2.32 0.03
N SER A 115 -3.60 3.03 -0.55
CA SER A 115 -3.70 3.20 -2.01
C SER A 115 -2.48 3.93 -2.60
N SER A 116 -2.00 4.97 -1.92
CA SER A 116 -0.84 5.77 -2.36
C SER A 116 0.44 4.95 -2.36
N VAL A 117 0.67 4.15 -1.31
CA VAL A 117 1.82 3.24 -1.22
C VAL A 117 1.77 2.21 -2.35
N ASN A 118 0.60 1.62 -2.61
CA ASN A 118 0.45 0.69 -3.73
C ASN A 118 0.79 1.34 -5.07
N ALA A 119 0.41 2.60 -5.29
CA ALA A 119 0.74 3.33 -6.52
C ALA A 119 2.25 3.53 -6.68
N VAL A 120 2.94 3.96 -5.63
CA VAL A 120 4.40 4.14 -5.66
C VAL A 120 5.10 2.80 -5.91
N LEU A 121 4.64 1.72 -5.28
CA LEU A 121 5.19 0.38 -5.48
C LEU A 121 4.99 -0.14 -6.91
N VAL A 122 3.82 0.10 -7.53
CA VAL A 122 3.56 -0.24 -8.94
C VAL A 122 4.46 0.57 -9.88
N CYS A 123 4.62 1.87 -9.64
CA CYS A 123 5.53 2.72 -10.42
C CYS A 123 6.99 2.23 -10.32
N PHE A 124 7.44 1.90 -9.12
CA PHE A 124 8.78 1.39 -8.89
C PHE A 124 8.99 -0.01 -9.52
N ALA A 125 7.98 -0.88 -9.45
CA ALA A 125 8.03 -2.22 -10.02
C ALA A 125 7.97 -2.25 -11.56
N SER A 126 7.26 -1.31 -12.18
CA SER A 126 7.11 -1.25 -13.64
C SER A 126 8.40 -0.83 -14.36
N SER A 127 8.97 0.32 -14.01
CA SER A 127 10.22 0.82 -14.62
C SER A 127 11.12 1.52 -13.58
N PRO A 128 12.02 0.79 -12.88
CA PRO A 128 12.90 1.40 -11.88
C PRO A 128 13.92 2.39 -12.46
N LEU A 129 14.28 2.23 -13.75
CA LEU A 129 15.19 3.12 -14.47
C LEU A 129 14.55 4.48 -14.78
N ASP A 130 13.31 4.49 -15.25
CA ASP A 130 12.58 5.73 -15.51
C ASP A 130 12.22 6.43 -14.20
N PHE A 131 11.95 5.66 -13.13
CA PHE A 131 11.74 6.19 -11.79
C PHE A 131 13.00 6.87 -11.23
N GLU A 132 14.18 6.27 -11.37
CA GLU A 132 15.45 6.87 -10.95
C GLU A 132 15.80 8.14 -11.74
N ARG A 133 15.48 8.16 -13.05
CA ARG A 133 15.69 9.36 -13.89
C ARG A 133 14.81 10.53 -13.49
N ASN A 134 13.54 10.27 -13.18
CA ASN A 134 12.57 11.32 -12.83
C ASN A 134 12.66 11.72 -11.34
N HIS A 135 13.00 10.77 -10.46
CA HIS A 135 13.01 10.93 -9.00
C HIS A 135 14.20 10.20 -8.35
N PRO A 136 15.43 10.71 -8.50
CA PRO A 136 16.64 10.03 -8.04
C PRO A 136 16.69 9.86 -6.51
N GLU A 137 16.28 10.89 -5.75
CA GLU A 137 16.27 10.86 -4.28
C GLU A 137 15.33 9.78 -3.73
N LEU A 138 14.07 9.77 -4.19
CA LEU A 138 13.07 8.78 -3.80
C LEU A 138 13.51 7.36 -4.19
N SER A 139 14.13 7.21 -5.36
CA SER A 139 14.64 5.91 -5.80
C SER A 139 15.76 5.41 -4.87
N HIS A 140 16.65 6.28 -4.42
CA HIS A 140 17.72 5.93 -3.49
C HIS A 140 17.16 5.54 -2.12
N GLU A 141 16.20 6.32 -1.60
CA GLU A 141 15.54 6.05 -0.32
C GLU A 141 14.82 4.69 -0.36
N MET A 142 14.00 4.43 -1.38
CA MET A 142 13.32 3.14 -1.55
C MET A 142 14.30 1.97 -1.66
N ARG A 143 15.41 2.11 -2.41
CA ARG A 143 16.44 1.07 -2.52
C ARG A 143 17.18 0.86 -1.19
N SER A 144 17.39 1.90 -0.39
CA SER A 144 18.02 1.77 0.93
C SER A 144 17.12 1.05 1.93
N ALA A 145 15.85 1.45 2.03
CA ALA A 145 14.85 0.78 2.87
C ALA A 145 14.66 -0.68 2.46
N TRP A 146 14.64 -0.97 1.16
CA TRP A 146 14.51 -2.34 0.66
C TRP A 146 15.72 -3.22 1.01
N ARG A 147 16.93 -2.65 1.01
CA ARG A 147 18.15 -3.37 1.42
C ARG A 147 18.17 -3.69 2.92
N GLU A 148 17.62 -2.81 3.74
CA GLU A 148 17.51 -3.02 5.18
C GLU A 148 16.51 -4.13 5.52
N VAL A 149 15.35 -4.16 4.85
CA VAL A 149 14.29 -5.15 5.12
C VAL A 149 14.57 -6.50 4.44
N TRP A 150 15.19 -6.51 3.24
CA TRP A 150 15.51 -7.74 2.49
C TRP A 150 16.93 -7.72 1.89
N PRO A 151 17.96 -8.08 2.68
CA PRO A 151 19.32 -8.18 2.17
C PRO A 151 19.42 -9.29 1.10
N GLY A 152 19.80 -8.92 -0.13
CA GLY A 152 20.06 -9.84 -1.25
C GLY A 152 18.98 -9.92 -2.35
N ALA A 153 17.75 -9.44 -2.11
CA ALA A 153 16.69 -9.43 -3.13
C ALA A 153 16.90 -8.34 -4.19
N LEU A 154 17.49 -7.21 -3.78
CA LEU A 154 17.68 -6.04 -4.64
C LEU A 154 18.93 -6.16 -5.52
N ASP A 155 19.97 -6.86 -5.07
CA ASP A 155 21.24 -7.00 -5.80
C ASP A 155 21.06 -7.66 -7.17
N MET A 156 20.13 -8.60 -7.30
CA MET A 156 19.79 -9.22 -8.60
C MET A 156 19.08 -8.25 -9.54
N VAL A 157 18.27 -7.33 -9.00
CA VAL A 157 17.57 -6.29 -9.77
C VAL A 157 18.57 -5.23 -10.23
N ASP A 158 19.45 -4.77 -9.35
CA ASP A 158 20.50 -3.80 -9.69
C ASP A 158 21.53 -4.37 -10.68
N LEU A 159 21.84 -5.68 -10.60
CA LEU A 159 22.71 -6.34 -11.57
C LEU A 159 22.05 -6.41 -12.96
N ARG A 160 20.75 -6.70 -13.03
CA ARG A 160 19.97 -6.69 -14.28
C ARG A 160 19.85 -5.28 -14.87
N ILE A 161 19.65 -4.27 -14.02
CA ILE A 161 19.60 -2.86 -14.43
C ILE A 161 20.96 -2.43 -14.98
N ASN A 162 22.07 -2.73 -14.28
CA ASN A 162 23.41 -2.44 -14.77
C ASN A 162 23.73 -3.17 -16.09
N LEU A 163 23.37 -4.44 -16.23
CA LEU A 163 23.51 -5.19 -17.49
C LEU A 163 22.66 -4.59 -18.63
N GLY A 164 21.45 -4.09 -18.32
CA GLY A 164 20.59 -3.40 -19.27
C GLY A 164 21.16 -2.05 -19.73
N MET A 165 21.73 -1.28 -18.79
CA MET A 165 22.43 -0.03 -19.10
C MET A 165 23.69 -0.26 -19.95
N LEU A 166 24.44 -1.33 -19.68
CA LEU A 166 25.61 -1.73 -20.50
C LEU A 166 25.20 -2.16 -21.93
N SER A 167 24.08 -2.86 -22.07
CA SER A 167 23.52 -3.24 -23.38
C SER A 167 23.04 -2.02 -24.19
N SER A 168 22.37 -1.06 -23.53
CA SER A 168 21.95 0.21 -24.13
C SER A 168 23.13 1.10 -24.53
N SER A 169 24.22 1.11 -23.75
CA SER A 169 25.43 1.87 -24.07
C SER A 169 26.26 1.22 -25.19
N GLY A 170 26.08 -0.08 -25.45
CA GLY A 170 26.70 -0.81 -26.57
C GLY A 170 25.98 -0.66 -27.91
N ALA A 171 24.77 -0.10 -27.95
CA ALA A 171 23.99 0.13 -29.17
C ALA A 171 24.31 1.46 -29.88
N HIS A 172 25.26 2.25 -29.36
CA HIS A 172 25.84 3.42 -30.01
C HIS A 172 27.28 3.12 -30.48
N VAL A 173 27.45 2.16 -31.41
CA VAL A 173 28.59 2.18 -32.32
C VAL A 173 28.09 2.87 -33.61
N PRO A 174 28.54 4.09 -33.93
CA PRO A 174 28.18 4.71 -35.20
C PRO A 174 28.76 3.89 -36.34
N ALA A 175 27.92 3.59 -37.34
CA ALA A 175 28.38 3.12 -38.63
C ALA A 175 29.20 4.23 -39.29
N VAL A 176 30.52 4.08 -39.30
CA VAL A 176 31.45 4.62 -40.30
C VAL A 176 32.58 3.61 -40.48
#